data_AF-A0A933Q1G7-F1
#
_entry.id   AF-A0A933Q1G7-F1
#
_cell.length_a   1.000
_cell.length_b   1.000
_cell.length_c   1.000
_cell.angle_alpha   90.00
_cell.angle_beta   90.00
_cell.angle_gamma   90.00
#
_symmetry.space_group_name_H-M   'P 1'
#
loop_
_entity.id
_entity.type
_entity.pdbx_description
1 polymer ?
#
loop_
_entity_poly.entity_id
_entity_poly.type
_entity_poly.pdbx_seq_one_letter_code
_entity_poly.pdbx_strand_id
1 'polypeptide(L)'
;MLKVIDKIKKNHIFEDVAVATKDEALKLLSDKIAESTDGDKKKILSALETREIEESTGIGNGIAVPHGRIKGVKETEIFVAILKEEIDFQSLDGQKVKVIFVLIADEDNADEYVSILSQLIFLISQKDIMSKLSVAKGADDILRTLGSAKELESKYETEGQIKYLIELQRADSQVYAYELWESTQKSKNETIIHEYQMYKKALESKIDRSIFEHYTRIKEKYSGRALSKIENGTCSACHITIPKMTVNEVRRQNQIIVCFNCGRILFTN
;
A
#
# COMPACT_ATOMS: atom_id res chain seq x y z
N MET A 1 -0.37 4.03 12.88
CA MET A 1 0.90 3.29 13.14
C MET A 1 1.27 2.35 12.01
N LEU A 2 2.47 2.52 11.43
CA LEU A 2 3.07 1.58 10.48
C LEU A 2 3.50 0.30 11.22
N LYS A 3 2.53 -0.56 11.55
CA LYS A 3 2.70 -1.87 12.19
C LYS A 3 3.62 -2.79 11.39
N VAL A 4 3.78 -2.57 10.08
CA VAL A 4 4.70 -3.31 9.20
C VAL A 4 6.13 -3.35 9.75
N ILE A 5 6.61 -2.26 10.36
CA ILE A 5 7.97 -2.19 10.90
C ILE A 5 8.11 -3.10 12.12
N ASP A 6 7.05 -3.21 12.93
CA ASP A 6 7.04 -4.04 14.13
C ASP A 6 6.98 -5.55 13.78
N LYS A 7 6.71 -5.90 12.51
CA LYS A 7 6.78 -7.27 11.98
C LYS A 7 8.20 -7.69 11.54
N ILE A 8 9.17 -6.78 11.59
CA ILE A 8 10.56 -7.02 11.22
C ILE A 8 11.40 -7.11 12.50
N LYS A 9 11.84 -8.32 12.85
CA LYS A 9 12.68 -8.57 14.04
C LYS A 9 14.16 -8.63 13.65
N LYS A 10 15.06 -8.48 14.63
CA LYS A 10 16.52 -8.52 14.38
C LYS A 10 16.97 -9.83 13.73
N ASN A 11 16.38 -10.96 14.11
CA ASN A 11 16.64 -12.27 13.50
C ASN A 11 15.95 -12.49 12.14
N HIS A 12 15.19 -11.51 11.63
CA HIS A 12 14.55 -11.57 10.31
C HIS A 12 15.39 -10.86 9.22
N ILE A 13 16.58 -10.37 9.58
CA ILE A 13 17.44 -9.61 8.68
C ILE A 13 18.58 -10.51 8.23
N PHE A 14 18.71 -10.65 6.92
CA PHE A 14 19.72 -11.46 6.26
C PHE A 14 20.60 -10.56 5.39
N GLU A 15 21.87 -10.48 5.73
CA GLU A 15 22.83 -9.61 5.05
C GLU A 15 23.78 -10.42 4.18
N ASP A 16 24.42 -9.74 3.23
CA ASP A 16 25.39 -10.32 2.30
C ASP A 16 24.91 -11.63 1.65
N VAL A 17 23.62 -11.68 1.33
CA VAL A 17 22.98 -12.87 0.78
C VAL A 17 23.53 -13.14 -0.62
N ALA A 18 24.37 -14.16 -0.73
CA ALA A 18 25.06 -14.53 -1.97
C ALA A 18 24.23 -15.54 -2.76
N VAL A 19 23.56 -15.05 -3.80
CA VAL A 19 22.73 -15.83 -4.73
C VAL A 19 22.92 -15.27 -6.14
N ALA A 20 22.79 -16.09 -7.17
CA ALA A 20 22.96 -15.69 -8.57
C ALA A 20 21.62 -15.56 -9.31
N THR A 21 20.58 -16.26 -8.85
CA THR A 21 19.29 -16.33 -9.54
C THR A 21 18.12 -16.10 -8.58
N LYS A 22 16.96 -15.77 -9.15
CA LYS A 22 15.70 -15.66 -8.42
C LYS A 22 15.35 -16.94 -7.64
N ASP A 23 15.47 -18.09 -8.28
CA ASP A 23 15.13 -19.38 -7.65
C ASP A 23 16.07 -19.71 -6.49
N GLU A 24 17.37 -19.41 -6.63
CA GLU A 24 18.33 -19.53 -5.54
C GLU A 24 17.98 -18.59 -4.37
N ALA A 25 17.55 -17.37 -4.66
CA ALA A 25 17.09 -16.42 -3.64
C ALA A 25 15.87 -16.95 -2.89
N LEU A 26 14.82 -17.39 -3.59
CA LEU A 26 13.61 -17.93 -2.96
C LEU A 26 13.92 -19.15 -2.09
N LYS A 27 14.75 -20.07 -2.59
CA LYS A 27 15.17 -21.27 -1.86
C LYS A 27 15.98 -20.94 -0.61
N LEU A 28 17.03 -20.12 -0.74
CA LEU A 28 17.87 -19.75 0.39
C LEU A 28 17.10 -18.96 1.45
N LEU A 29 16.22 -18.05 1.04
CA LEU A 29 15.39 -17.28 1.96
C LEU A 29 14.38 -18.18 2.67
N SER A 30 13.78 -19.15 1.99
CA SER A 30 12.90 -20.13 2.63
C SER A 30 13.61 -20.93 3.72
N ASP A 31 14.89 -21.27 3.50
CA ASP A 31 15.72 -21.98 4.49
C ASP A 31 15.97 -21.10 5.72
N LYS A 32 16.42 -19.86 5.51
CA LYS A 32 16.71 -18.91 6.58
C LYS A 32 15.45 -18.54 7.38
N ILE A 33 14.32 -18.37 6.71
CA ILE A 33 13.03 -18.08 7.34
C ILE A 33 12.61 -19.26 8.22
N ALA A 34 12.68 -20.49 7.70
CA ALA A 34 12.37 -21.70 8.46
C ALA A 34 13.24 -21.82 9.73
N GLU A 35 14.55 -21.58 9.62
CA GLU A 35 15.46 -21.56 10.77
C GLU A 35 15.09 -20.47 11.79
N SER A 36 14.69 -19.28 11.34
CA SER A 36 14.36 -18.15 12.22
C SER A 36 12.99 -18.26 12.91
N THR A 37 12.08 -19.07 12.37
CA THR A 37 10.68 -19.20 12.82
C THR A 37 10.33 -20.58 13.37
N ASP A 38 11.24 -21.56 13.26
CA ASP A 38 10.96 -22.99 13.44
C ASP A 38 9.82 -23.49 12.52
N GLY A 39 9.80 -22.95 11.29
CA GLY A 39 8.77 -23.20 10.28
C GLY A 39 9.12 -24.35 9.32
N ASP A 40 8.13 -24.79 8.53
CA ASP A 40 8.34 -25.79 7.49
C ASP A 40 8.87 -25.13 6.20
N LYS A 41 10.18 -25.28 5.97
CA LYS A 41 10.88 -24.82 4.76
C LYS A 41 10.15 -25.16 3.46
N LYS A 42 9.61 -26.38 3.33
CA LYS A 42 8.98 -26.82 2.07
C LYS A 42 7.68 -26.05 1.83
N LYS A 43 6.89 -25.82 2.88
CA LYS A 43 5.67 -25.01 2.79
C LYS A 43 5.98 -23.56 2.47
N ILE A 44 7.01 -22.99 3.08
CA ILE A 44 7.45 -21.62 2.81
C ILE A 44 7.86 -21.46 1.35
N LEU A 45 8.76 -22.32 0.86
CA LEU A 45 9.22 -22.26 -0.53
C LEU A 45 8.06 -22.43 -1.51
N SER A 46 7.22 -23.44 -1.29
CA SER A 46 6.05 -23.70 -2.14
C SER A 46 5.10 -22.51 -2.20
N ALA A 47 4.86 -21.82 -1.09
CA ALA A 47 3.97 -20.66 -1.07
C ALA A 47 4.56 -19.47 -1.84
N LEU A 48 5.87 -19.21 -1.69
CA LEU A 48 6.56 -18.14 -2.41
C LEU A 48 6.64 -18.42 -3.92
N GLU A 49 7.00 -19.63 -4.32
CA GLU A 49 7.08 -20.02 -5.73
C GLU A 49 5.71 -19.98 -6.40
N THR A 50 4.66 -20.46 -5.73
CA THR A 50 3.29 -20.41 -6.26
C THR A 50 2.89 -18.97 -6.58
N ARG A 51 3.20 -18.03 -5.68
CA ARG A 51 2.90 -16.61 -5.90
C ARG A 51 3.76 -16.02 -7.01
N GLU A 52 5.05 -16.33 -7.06
CA GLU A 52 5.98 -15.81 -8.07
C GLU A 52 5.61 -16.26 -9.50
N ILE A 53 5.04 -17.46 -9.64
CA ILE A 53 4.59 -18.00 -10.94
C ILE A 53 3.40 -17.22 -11.51
N GLU A 54 2.49 -16.71 -10.66
CA GLU A 54 1.34 -15.91 -11.12
C GLU A 54 1.80 -14.62 -11.80
N GLU A 55 2.73 -13.92 -11.17
CA GLU A 55 3.38 -12.72 -11.68
C GLU A 55 4.64 -12.44 -10.84
N SER A 56 5.67 -11.89 -11.47
CA SER A 56 6.90 -11.50 -10.78
C SER A 56 6.63 -10.61 -9.57
N THR A 57 7.24 -10.92 -8.44
CA THR A 57 7.19 -10.07 -7.24
C THR A 57 8.30 -9.02 -7.21
N GLY A 58 9.10 -8.92 -8.27
CA GLY A 58 10.02 -7.81 -8.51
C GLY A 58 9.25 -6.54 -8.85
N ILE A 59 8.99 -5.68 -7.87
CA ILE A 59 8.17 -4.47 -8.05
C ILE A 59 8.92 -3.31 -8.71
N GLY A 60 10.24 -3.44 -8.87
CA GLY A 60 11.12 -2.43 -9.44
C GLY A 60 11.88 -1.60 -8.41
N ASN A 61 12.68 -0.64 -8.89
CA ASN A 61 13.59 0.19 -8.08
C ASN A 61 14.57 -0.62 -7.20
N GLY A 62 15.03 -1.79 -7.67
CA GLY A 62 15.95 -2.61 -6.90
C GLY A 62 15.30 -3.51 -5.84
N ILE A 63 13.97 -3.65 -5.86
CA ILE A 63 13.21 -4.28 -4.78
C ILE A 63 12.34 -5.43 -5.29
N ALA A 64 12.31 -6.54 -4.55
CA ALA A 64 11.32 -7.60 -4.69
C ALA A 64 10.54 -7.81 -3.38
N VAL A 65 9.28 -8.24 -3.51
CA VAL A 65 8.40 -8.56 -2.38
C VAL A 65 7.78 -9.96 -2.50
N PRO A 66 8.57 -11.06 -2.47
CA PRO A 66 8.01 -12.40 -2.42
C PRO A 66 7.11 -12.55 -1.20
N HIS A 67 5.94 -13.14 -1.38
CA HIS A 67 4.99 -13.28 -0.29
C HIS A 67 4.18 -14.57 -0.38
N GLY A 68 3.85 -15.13 0.77
CA GLY A 68 3.17 -16.41 0.86
C GLY A 68 2.23 -16.45 2.06
N ARG A 69 1.07 -17.09 1.86
CA ARG A 69 0.16 -17.45 2.95
C ARG A 69 0.30 -18.93 3.23
N ILE A 70 0.45 -19.29 4.50
CA ILE A 70 0.70 -20.67 4.92
C ILE A 70 -0.15 -20.97 6.14
N LYS A 71 -1.01 -21.98 6.03
CA LYS A 71 -1.84 -22.43 7.15
C LYS A 71 -1.00 -22.82 8.38
N GLY A 72 -1.36 -22.26 9.53
CA GLY A 72 -0.75 -22.59 10.83
C GLY A 72 0.47 -21.73 11.18
N VAL A 73 0.77 -20.71 10.38
CA VAL A 73 1.66 -19.62 10.79
C VAL A 73 0.94 -18.82 11.89
N LYS A 74 1.65 -18.53 12.99
CA LYS A 74 1.04 -17.90 14.17
C LYS A 74 0.80 -16.40 14.01
N GLU A 75 1.70 -15.72 13.33
CA GLU A 75 1.66 -14.27 13.14
C GLU A 75 2.17 -13.92 11.74
N THR A 76 1.66 -12.82 11.18
CA THR A 76 2.26 -12.25 9.96
C THR A 76 3.64 -11.67 10.29
N GLU A 77 4.67 -12.09 9.55
CA GLU A 77 6.06 -11.69 9.75
C GLU A 77 6.71 -11.21 8.44
N ILE A 78 7.64 -10.26 8.57
CA ILE A 78 8.42 -9.73 7.44
C ILE A 78 9.90 -9.98 7.66
N PHE A 79 10.55 -10.47 6.60
CA PHE A 79 11.98 -10.71 6.51
C PHE A 79 12.61 -9.79 5.49
N VAL A 80 13.84 -9.36 5.77
CA VAL A 80 14.57 -8.43 4.91
C VAL A 80 15.89 -9.08 4.52
N ALA A 81 16.14 -9.16 3.22
CA ALA A 81 17.41 -9.64 2.70
C ALA A 81 18.10 -8.56 1.87
N ILE A 82 19.36 -8.28 2.21
CA ILE A 82 20.25 -7.44 1.41
C ILE A 82 21.16 -8.39 0.63
N LEU A 83 20.99 -8.42 -0.69
CA LEU A 83 21.78 -9.28 -1.56
C LEU A 83 23.22 -8.77 -1.65
N LYS A 84 24.17 -9.68 -1.76
CA LYS A 84 25.57 -9.33 -1.99
C LYS A 84 25.74 -8.65 -3.36
N GLU A 85 25.20 -9.27 -4.40
CA GLU A 85 25.17 -8.76 -5.77
C GLU A 85 23.72 -8.58 -6.23
N GLU A 86 23.48 -7.65 -7.15
CA GLU A 86 22.15 -7.47 -7.73
C GLU A 86 21.83 -8.59 -8.72
N ILE A 87 20.64 -9.19 -8.59
CA ILE A 87 20.21 -10.31 -9.44
C ILE A 87 19.05 -9.91 -10.35
N ASP A 88 18.96 -10.55 -11.51
CA ASP A 88 17.76 -10.43 -12.34
C ASP A 88 16.59 -11.19 -11.67
N PHE A 89 15.58 -10.44 -11.25
CA PHE A 89 14.36 -10.97 -10.64
C PHE A 89 13.18 -10.94 -11.60
N GLN A 90 13.38 -10.52 -12.85
CA GLN A 90 12.32 -10.23 -13.82
C GLN A 90 11.37 -9.14 -13.30
N SER A 91 11.93 -8.06 -12.77
CA SER A 91 11.15 -6.96 -12.20
C SER A 91 10.28 -6.26 -13.26
N LEU A 92 9.15 -5.68 -12.83
CA LEU A 92 8.20 -4.97 -13.71
C LEU A 92 8.83 -3.83 -14.53
N ASP A 93 9.89 -3.21 -14.01
CA ASP A 93 10.64 -2.12 -14.66
C ASP A 93 11.93 -2.59 -15.34
N GLY A 94 12.21 -3.90 -15.34
CA GLY A 94 13.43 -4.51 -15.88
C GLY A 94 14.70 -4.27 -15.06
N GLN A 95 14.63 -3.64 -13.89
CA GLN A 95 15.79 -3.44 -13.02
C GLN A 95 16.12 -4.70 -12.21
N LYS A 96 17.42 -4.91 -11.96
CA LYS A 96 17.89 -5.96 -11.04
C LYS A 96 17.53 -5.61 -9.60
N VAL A 97 17.47 -6.62 -8.73
CA VAL A 97 17.06 -6.49 -7.33
C VAL A 97 18.28 -6.55 -6.41
N LYS A 98 18.33 -5.64 -5.42
CA LYS A 98 19.32 -5.58 -4.34
C LYS A 98 18.71 -5.92 -2.98
N VAL A 99 17.45 -5.56 -2.76
CA VAL A 99 16.74 -5.71 -1.49
C VAL A 99 15.48 -6.56 -1.69
N ILE A 100 15.31 -7.58 -0.85
CA ILE A 100 14.13 -8.45 -0.89
C ILE A 100 13.40 -8.34 0.45
N PHE A 101 12.09 -8.06 0.41
CA PHE A 101 11.21 -8.17 1.56
C PHE A 101 10.35 -9.42 1.41
N VAL A 102 10.46 -10.39 2.31
CA VAL A 102 9.60 -11.58 2.29
C VAL A 102 8.49 -11.42 3.31
N LEU A 103 7.23 -11.55 2.89
CA LEU A 103 6.06 -11.52 3.76
C LEU A 103 5.45 -12.91 3.90
N ILE A 104 5.41 -13.44 5.12
CA ILE A 104 4.73 -14.70 5.43
C ILE A 104 3.56 -14.41 6.35
N ALA A 105 2.38 -14.92 6.01
CA ALA A 105 1.16 -14.74 6.78
C ALA A 105 0.38 -16.05 6.92
N ASP A 106 -0.57 -16.08 7.86
CA ASP A 106 -1.53 -17.17 7.96
C ASP A 106 -2.59 -17.10 6.86
N GLU A 107 -3.10 -18.26 6.44
CA GLU A 107 -4.15 -18.32 5.42
C GLU A 107 -5.49 -17.79 5.92
N ASP A 108 -5.75 -17.93 7.22
CA ASP A 108 -7.03 -17.60 7.85
C ASP A 108 -7.14 -16.11 8.25
N ASN A 109 -6.04 -15.34 8.15
CA ASN A 109 -5.99 -13.94 8.57
C ASN A 109 -5.76 -12.97 7.39
N ALA A 110 -6.71 -12.98 6.46
CA ALA A 110 -6.64 -12.18 5.23
C ALA A 110 -6.60 -10.66 5.48
N ASP A 111 -7.33 -10.16 6.49
CA ASP A 111 -7.40 -8.72 6.78
C ASP A 111 -6.06 -8.17 7.30
N GLU A 112 -5.39 -8.89 8.21
CA GLU A 112 -4.06 -8.50 8.67
C GLU A 112 -3.06 -8.57 7.51
N TYR A 113 -3.09 -9.65 6.72
CA TYR A 113 -2.22 -9.80 5.55
C TYR A 113 -2.33 -8.62 4.57
N VAL A 114 -3.54 -8.25 4.15
CA VAL A 114 -3.78 -7.13 3.23
C VAL A 114 -3.33 -5.80 3.85
N SER A 115 -3.57 -5.61 5.14
CA SER A 115 -3.16 -4.41 5.88
C SER A 115 -1.64 -4.27 5.95
N ILE A 116 -0.93 -5.35 6.29
CA ILE A 116 0.53 -5.36 6.41
C ILE A 116 1.19 -5.23 5.03
N LEU A 117 0.69 -5.94 4.02
CA LEU A 117 1.18 -5.82 2.65
C LEU A 117 1.03 -4.39 2.13
N SER A 118 -0.13 -3.74 2.36
CA SER A 118 -0.35 -2.35 1.93
C SER A 118 0.65 -1.38 2.57
N GLN A 119 0.92 -1.56 3.87
CA GLN A 119 1.94 -0.77 4.58
C GLN A 119 3.35 -1.04 4.07
N LEU A 120 3.66 -2.29 3.70
CA LEU A 120 4.95 -2.65 3.10
C LEU A 120 5.13 -1.99 1.73
N ILE A 121 4.11 -2.02 0.87
CA ILE A 121 4.13 -1.31 -0.43
C ILE A 121 4.33 0.20 -0.25
N PHE A 122 3.72 0.81 0.77
CA PHE A 122 3.98 2.21 1.09
C PHE A 122 5.41 2.46 1.57
N LEU A 123 5.93 1.60 2.45
CA LEU A 123 7.29 1.72 2.97
C LEU A 123 8.33 1.67 1.84
N ILE A 124 8.19 0.70 0.93
CA ILE A 124 9.11 0.50 -0.20
C ILE A 124 8.98 1.57 -1.29
N SER A 125 7.87 2.31 -1.36
CA SER A 125 7.75 3.45 -2.27
C SER A 125 8.55 4.67 -1.80
N GLN A 126 9.01 4.70 -0.54
CA GLN A 126 9.84 5.77 0.00
C GLN A 126 11.30 5.61 -0.46
N LYS A 127 11.62 6.23 -1.61
CA LYS A 127 12.94 6.14 -2.26
C LYS A 127 14.12 6.43 -1.33
N ASP A 128 14.00 7.42 -0.45
CA ASP A 128 15.06 7.78 0.49
C ASP A 128 15.36 6.67 1.51
N ILE A 129 14.34 5.91 1.93
CA ILE A 129 14.50 4.78 2.85
C ILE A 129 15.16 3.62 2.11
N MET A 130 14.68 3.31 0.91
CA MET A 130 15.22 2.20 0.11
C MET A 130 16.67 2.44 -0.32
N SER A 131 17.02 3.69 -0.66
CA SER A 131 18.40 4.08 -0.96
C SER A 131 19.33 3.94 0.24
N LYS A 132 18.84 4.16 1.47
CA LYS A 132 19.63 3.95 2.69
C LYS A 132 19.77 2.45 2.99
N LEU A 133 18.70 1.68 2.81
CA LEU A 133 18.70 0.23 3.04
C LEU A 133 19.67 -0.51 2.13
N SER A 134 19.79 -0.12 0.86
CA SER A 134 20.67 -0.81 -0.10
C SER A 134 22.16 -0.74 0.25
N VAL A 135 22.55 0.20 1.12
CA VAL A 135 23.93 0.40 1.60
C VAL A 135 24.08 0.24 3.11
N ALA A 136 22.99 -0.07 3.82
CA ALA A 136 22.99 -0.24 5.27
C ALA A 136 23.85 -1.44 5.69
N LYS A 137 24.52 -1.33 6.84
CA LYS A 137 25.40 -2.38 7.35
C LYS A 137 25.04 -2.74 8.79
N GLY A 138 24.72 -4.00 9.00
CA GLY A 138 24.29 -4.55 10.27
C GLY A 138 22.78 -4.41 10.45
N ALA A 139 22.18 -5.45 11.03
CA ALA A 139 20.76 -5.48 11.39
C ALA A 139 20.29 -4.24 12.18
N ASP A 140 21.13 -3.66 13.06
CA ASP A 140 20.77 -2.47 13.83
C ASP A 140 20.65 -1.21 12.96
N ASP A 141 21.47 -1.07 11.91
CA ASP A 141 21.38 0.05 10.96
C ASP A 141 20.17 -0.09 10.03
N ILE A 142 19.87 -1.32 9.60
CA ILE A 142 18.67 -1.65 8.83
C ILE A 142 17.40 -1.34 9.64
N LEU A 143 17.32 -1.82 10.88
CA LEU A 143 16.18 -1.53 11.77
C LEU A 143 16.03 -0.04 12.07
N ARG A 144 17.14 0.69 12.28
CA ARG A 144 17.10 2.15 12.46
C ARG A 144 16.61 2.86 11.21
N THR A 145 17.08 2.45 10.04
CA THR A 145 16.64 3.01 8.74
C THR A 145 15.15 2.78 8.53
N LEU A 146 14.66 1.56 8.73
CA LEU A 146 13.22 1.24 8.68
C LEU A 146 12.44 2.02 9.75
N GLY A 147 12.99 2.15 10.96
CA GLY A 147 12.39 2.87 12.07
C GLY A 147 12.18 4.37 11.79
N SER A 148 13.04 4.99 10.99
CA SER A 148 12.85 6.38 10.55
C SER A 148 11.57 6.58 9.71
N ALA A 149 11.02 5.51 9.13
CA ALA A 149 9.73 5.55 8.44
C ALA A 149 8.55 5.79 9.38
N LYS A 150 8.68 5.55 10.70
CA LYS A 150 7.62 5.87 11.67
C LYS A 150 7.31 7.37 11.66
N GLU A 151 8.27 8.23 11.30
CA GLU A 151 8.04 9.66 11.11
C GLU A 151 7.14 9.96 9.89
N LEU A 152 6.99 9.01 8.96
CA LEU A 152 6.12 9.09 7.78
C LEU A 152 4.69 8.56 8.04
N GLU A 153 4.38 8.13 9.26
CA GLU A 153 3.07 7.60 9.63
C GLU A 153 1.92 8.57 9.35
N SER A 154 2.11 9.85 9.68
CA SER A 154 1.14 10.92 9.39
C SER A 154 0.86 11.09 7.89
N LYS A 155 1.89 10.88 7.06
CA LYS A 155 1.79 10.90 5.60
C LYS A 155 1.09 9.65 5.07
N TYR A 156 1.41 8.46 5.57
CA TYR A 156 0.72 7.22 5.19
C TYR A 156 -0.77 7.28 5.51
N GLU A 157 -1.11 7.72 6.72
CA GLU A 157 -2.49 7.87 7.13
C GLU A 157 -3.19 8.84 6.18
N THR A 158 -2.65 10.03 5.95
CA THR A 158 -3.24 11.02 5.03
C THR A 158 -3.37 10.53 3.58
N GLU A 159 -2.34 9.93 2.99
CA GLU A 159 -2.37 9.38 1.62
C GLU A 159 -3.42 8.28 1.49
N GLY A 160 -3.51 7.40 2.50
CA GLY A 160 -4.57 6.40 2.62
C GLY A 160 -5.96 7.05 2.68
N GLN A 161 -6.15 8.09 3.48
CA GLN A 161 -7.40 8.84 3.58
C GLN A 161 -7.83 9.42 2.22
N ILE A 162 -6.93 10.08 1.48
CA ILE A 162 -7.23 10.64 0.16
C ILE A 162 -7.64 9.53 -0.83
N LYS A 163 -6.92 8.41 -0.83
CA LYS A 163 -7.24 7.26 -1.70
C LYS A 163 -8.61 6.68 -1.39
N TYR A 164 -8.93 6.45 -0.11
CA TYR A 164 -10.25 5.94 0.29
C TYR A 164 -11.37 6.90 -0.08
N LEU A 165 -11.17 8.21 0.07
CA LEU A 165 -12.14 9.22 -0.36
C LEU A 165 -12.36 9.22 -1.88
N ILE A 166 -11.30 9.05 -2.68
CA ILE A 166 -11.42 8.97 -4.16
C ILE A 166 -12.24 7.75 -4.55
N GLU A 167 -11.95 6.59 -3.98
CA GLU A 167 -12.72 5.36 -4.24
C GLU A 167 -14.17 5.48 -3.74
N LEU A 168 -14.39 6.11 -2.58
CA LEU A 168 -15.72 6.35 -2.05
C LEU A 168 -16.55 7.22 -2.99
N GLN A 169 -15.96 8.30 -3.54
CA GLN A 169 -16.65 9.18 -4.50
C GLN A 169 -16.93 8.47 -5.83
N ARG A 170 -16.04 7.56 -6.27
CA ARG A 170 -16.28 6.71 -7.45
C ARG A 170 -17.43 5.75 -7.21
N ALA A 171 -17.43 5.04 -6.08
CA ALA A 171 -18.50 4.13 -5.71
C ALA A 171 -19.85 4.85 -5.57
N ASP A 172 -19.87 6.06 -4.98
CA ASP A 172 -21.05 6.93 -4.95
C ASP A 172 -21.60 7.24 -6.35
N SER A 173 -20.70 7.55 -7.29
CA SER A 173 -21.08 7.84 -8.68
C SER A 173 -21.66 6.61 -9.39
N GLN A 174 -21.12 5.42 -9.09
CA GLN A 174 -21.63 4.16 -9.66
C GLN A 174 -23.00 3.78 -9.12
N VAL A 175 -23.22 3.88 -7.79
CA VAL A 175 -24.54 3.63 -7.19
C VAL A 175 -25.59 4.53 -7.82
N TYR A 176 -25.31 5.82 -7.93
CA TYR A 176 -26.22 6.78 -8.56
C TYR A 176 -26.53 6.43 -10.03
N ALA A 177 -25.52 6.00 -10.80
CA ALA A 177 -25.71 5.57 -12.19
C ALA A 177 -26.62 4.33 -12.29
N TYR A 178 -26.42 3.31 -11.44
CA TYR A 178 -27.26 2.11 -11.43
C TYR A 178 -28.69 2.36 -10.97
N GLU A 179 -28.90 3.22 -9.97
CA GLU A 179 -30.24 3.65 -9.52
C GLU A 179 -30.99 4.38 -10.65
N LEU A 180 -30.29 5.25 -11.39
CA LEU A 180 -30.87 5.93 -12.54
C LEU A 180 -31.22 4.93 -13.67
N TRP A 181 -30.35 3.95 -13.92
CA TRP A 181 -30.61 2.91 -14.91
C TRP A 181 -31.80 2.02 -14.52
N GLU A 182 -31.94 1.65 -13.25
CA GLU A 182 -33.10 0.91 -12.74
C GLU A 182 -34.40 1.72 -12.88
N SER A 183 -34.34 3.05 -12.69
CA SER A 183 -35.50 3.91 -12.89
C SER A 183 -35.96 4.03 -14.36
N THR A 184 -35.09 3.69 -15.32
CA THR A 184 -35.33 3.85 -16.76
C THR A 184 -35.53 2.52 -17.50
N GLN A 185 -35.02 1.40 -16.98
CA GLN A 185 -35.18 0.05 -17.53
C GLN A 185 -35.77 -0.89 -16.47
N LYS A 186 -36.77 -1.71 -16.82
CA LYS A 186 -37.40 -2.72 -15.94
C LYS A 186 -36.46 -3.87 -15.49
N SER A 187 -35.14 -3.70 -15.53
CA SER A 187 -34.16 -4.68 -15.02
C SER A 187 -33.71 -4.29 -13.61
N LYS A 188 -33.87 -5.20 -12.65
CA LYS A 188 -33.41 -5.02 -11.27
C LYS A 188 -31.89 -5.16 -11.19
N ASN A 189 -31.19 -4.08 -10.84
CA ASN A 189 -29.75 -4.08 -10.54
C ASN A 189 -29.47 -4.19 -9.03
N GLU A 190 -30.46 -4.65 -8.25
CA GLU A 190 -30.43 -4.74 -6.77
C GLU A 190 -29.13 -5.39 -6.24
N THR A 191 -28.63 -6.45 -6.88
CA THR A 191 -27.39 -7.14 -6.46
C THR A 191 -26.14 -6.26 -6.63
N ILE A 192 -26.00 -5.56 -7.75
CA ILE A 192 -24.85 -4.70 -8.02
C ILE A 192 -24.88 -3.47 -7.10
N ILE A 193 -26.06 -2.88 -6.90
CA ILE A 193 -26.24 -1.77 -5.96
C ILE A 193 -25.84 -2.22 -4.55
N HIS A 194 -26.26 -3.41 -4.12
CA HIS A 194 -25.90 -3.96 -2.82
C HIS A 194 -24.39 -4.14 -2.66
N GLU A 195 -23.70 -4.63 -3.69
CA GLU A 195 -22.24 -4.81 -3.69
C GLU A 195 -21.50 -3.47 -3.51
N TYR A 196 -21.88 -2.44 -4.29
CA TYR A 196 -21.30 -1.11 -4.13
C TYR A 196 -21.64 -0.48 -2.76
N GLN A 197 -22.83 -0.73 -2.20
CA GLN A 197 -23.20 -0.28 -0.86
C GLN A 197 -22.32 -0.94 0.22
N MET A 198 -22.02 -2.24 0.10
CA MET A 198 -21.09 -2.92 1.00
C MET A 198 -19.67 -2.40 0.86
N TYR A 199 -19.19 -2.21 -0.37
CA TYR A 199 -17.88 -1.65 -0.66
C TYR A 199 -17.72 -0.24 -0.07
N LYS A 200 -18.74 0.61 -0.20
CA LYS A 200 -18.77 1.93 0.44
C LYS A 200 -18.62 1.86 1.95
N LYS A 201 -19.42 1.02 2.64
CA LYS A 201 -19.31 0.86 4.10
C LYS A 201 -17.90 0.41 4.54
N ALA A 202 -17.26 -0.45 3.74
CA ALA A 202 -15.90 -0.90 4.00
C ALA A 202 -14.83 0.20 3.76
N LEU A 203 -15.09 1.16 2.88
CA LEU A 203 -14.25 2.35 2.70
C LEU A 203 -14.47 3.37 3.81
N GLU A 204 -15.74 3.63 4.17
CA GLU A 204 -16.12 4.58 5.23
C GLU A 204 -15.47 4.22 6.57
N SER A 205 -15.42 2.94 6.93
CA SER A 205 -14.77 2.48 8.17
C SER A 205 -13.25 2.68 8.20
N LYS A 206 -12.63 2.93 7.04
CA LYS A 206 -11.19 3.18 6.90
C LYS A 206 -10.86 4.68 6.85
N ILE A 207 -11.89 5.55 6.79
CA ILE A 207 -11.73 7.00 6.75
C ILE A 207 -11.83 7.54 8.17
N ASP A 208 -10.90 8.43 8.55
CA ASP A 208 -10.97 9.15 9.81
C ASP A 208 -12.28 9.91 9.93
N ARG A 209 -12.88 9.87 11.12
CA ARG A 209 -14.20 10.43 11.37
C ARG A 209 -14.28 11.92 11.00
N SER A 210 -13.28 12.72 11.36
CA SER A 210 -13.31 14.16 11.10
C SER A 210 -13.22 14.48 9.60
N ILE A 211 -12.44 13.68 8.87
CA ILE A 211 -12.32 13.77 7.41
C ILE A 211 -13.61 13.34 6.74
N PHE A 212 -14.21 12.24 7.19
CA PHE A 212 -15.47 11.72 6.66
C PHE A 212 -16.65 12.69 6.88
N GLU A 213 -16.74 13.31 8.06
CA GLU A 213 -17.74 14.34 8.37
C GLU A 213 -17.58 15.56 7.43
N HIS A 214 -16.34 15.99 7.17
CA HIS A 214 -16.09 17.07 6.20
C HIS A 214 -16.44 16.66 4.77
N TYR A 215 -16.03 15.47 4.33
CA TYR A 215 -16.39 14.92 3.02
C TYR A 215 -17.90 14.93 2.81
N THR A 216 -18.66 14.39 3.77
CA THR A 216 -20.13 14.28 3.70
C THR A 216 -20.78 15.66 3.59
N ARG A 217 -20.36 16.61 4.42
CA ARG A 217 -20.88 17.99 4.40
C ARG A 217 -20.66 18.68 3.04
N ILE A 218 -19.49 18.52 2.43
CA ILE A 218 -19.20 19.11 1.12
C ILE A 218 -19.97 18.38 0.01
N LYS A 219 -20.06 17.05 0.09
CA LYS A 219 -20.79 16.20 -0.86
C LYS A 219 -22.26 16.62 -0.95
N GLU A 220 -22.92 16.81 0.18
CA GLU A 220 -24.31 17.28 0.27
C GLU A 220 -24.47 18.69 -0.32
N LYS A 221 -23.54 19.59 -0.02
CA LYS A 221 -23.56 20.96 -0.54
C LYS A 221 -23.35 21.05 -2.04
N TYR A 222 -22.59 20.14 -2.64
CA TYR A 222 -22.11 20.24 -4.02
C TYR A 222 -22.44 19.03 -4.89
N SER A 223 -23.70 18.59 -4.87
CA SER A 223 -24.25 17.59 -5.80
C SER A 223 -23.40 16.31 -5.91
N GLY A 224 -22.91 15.80 -4.78
CA GLY A 224 -22.19 14.54 -4.74
C GLY A 224 -20.67 14.63 -4.95
N ARG A 225 -20.08 15.82 -5.16
CA ARG A 225 -18.63 15.97 -5.38
C ARG A 225 -17.94 16.74 -4.26
N ALA A 226 -17.26 16.00 -3.39
CA ALA A 226 -16.49 16.54 -2.27
C ALA A 226 -14.99 16.70 -2.56
N LEU A 227 -14.47 16.01 -3.57
CA LEU A 227 -13.08 16.09 -4.01
C LEU A 227 -12.91 17.02 -5.21
N SER A 228 -11.77 17.69 -5.30
CA SER A 228 -11.35 18.45 -6.47
C SER A 228 -9.87 18.26 -6.75
N LYS A 229 -9.56 17.93 -8.00
CA LYS A 229 -8.18 17.85 -8.47
C LYS A 229 -7.60 19.26 -8.62
N ILE A 230 -6.31 19.41 -8.34
CA ILE A 230 -5.56 20.60 -8.74
C ILE A 230 -5.06 20.41 -10.17
N GLU A 231 -5.49 21.30 -11.06
CA GLU A 231 -5.09 21.31 -12.47
C GLU A 231 -4.47 22.65 -12.81
N ASN A 232 -3.23 22.65 -13.29
CA ASN A 232 -2.48 23.85 -13.66
C ASN A 232 -2.46 24.92 -12.55
N GLY A 233 -2.40 24.50 -11.29
CA GLY A 233 -2.42 25.41 -10.14
C GLY A 233 -3.80 25.98 -9.79
N THR A 234 -4.89 25.41 -10.33
CA THR A 234 -6.26 25.83 -10.05
C THR A 234 -7.09 24.69 -9.47
N CYS A 235 -8.10 25.01 -8.67
CA CYS A 235 -9.09 24.04 -8.22
C CYS A 235 -10.02 23.70 -9.40
N SER A 236 -10.05 22.45 -9.84
CA SER A 236 -10.87 22.04 -11.00
C SER A 236 -12.37 22.23 -10.82
N ALA A 237 -12.84 22.46 -9.59
CA ALA A 237 -14.26 22.54 -9.28
C ALA A 237 -14.79 23.97 -9.06
N CYS A 238 -13.96 24.95 -8.69
CA CYS A 238 -14.37 26.35 -8.57
C CYS A 238 -13.44 27.34 -9.29
N HIS A 239 -12.41 26.83 -9.97
CA HIS A 239 -11.46 27.57 -10.81
C HIS A 239 -10.63 28.63 -10.10
N ILE A 240 -10.66 28.67 -8.77
CA ILE A 240 -9.78 29.57 -8.02
C ILE A 240 -8.32 29.13 -8.16
N THR A 241 -7.42 30.10 -8.24
CA THR A 241 -5.98 29.84 -8.20
C THR A 241 -5.59 29.35 -6.82
N ILE A 242 -4.89 28.22 -6.77
CA ILE A 242 -4.34 27.64 -5.56
C ILE A 242 -2.90 28.15 -5.39
N PRO A 243 -2.56 28.76 -4.24
CA PRO A 243 -1.20 29.21 -3.98
C PRO A 243 -0.18 28.08 -4.19
N LYS A 244 0.96 28.38 -4.80
CA LYS A 244 2.01 27.37 -5.08
C LYS A 244 2.43 26.59 -3.82
N MET A 245 2.46 27.26 -2.67
CA MET A 245 2.75 26.63 -1.38
C MET A 245 1.71 25.56 -1.05
N THR A 246 0.42 25.88 -1.16
CA THR A 246 -0.69 24.94 -0.99
C THR A 246 -0.64 23.78 -1.99
N VAL A 247 -0.29 24.03 -3.25
CA VAL A 247 -0.10 22.96 -4.25
C VAL A 247 1.01 22.00 -3.80
N ASN A 248 2.12 22.53 -3.27
CA ASN A 248 3.21 21.70 -2.77
C ASN A 248 2.81 20.91 -1.52
N GLU A 249 2.01 21.50 -0.62
CA GLU A 249 1.46 20.80 0.55
C GLU A 249 0.54 19.64 0.15
N VAL A 250 -0.33 19.86 -0.84
CA VAL A 250 -1.22 18.82 -1.39
C VAL A 250 -0.41 17.68 -2.01
N ARG A 251 0.65 17.99 -2.77
CA ARG A 251 1.56 17.00 -3.36
C ARG A 251 2.34 16.20 -2.31
N ARG A 252 2.64 16.81 -1.17
CA ARG A 252 3.34 16.12 -0.07
C ARG A 252 2.45 15.09 0.62
N GLN A 253 1.12 15.26 0.56
CA GLN A 253 0.13 14.36 1.17
C GLN A 253 0.36 14.11 2.67
N ASN A 254 0.87 15.10 3.39
CA ASN A 254 1.11 15.01 4.84
C ASN A 254 -0.11 15.41 5.68
N GLN A 255 -1.08 16.10 5.08
CA GLN A 255 -2.35 16.48 5.71
C GLN A 255 -3.44 16.64 4.64
N ILE A 256 -4.70 16.54 5.05
CA ILE A 256 -5.83 16.88 4.17
C ILE A 256 -5.88 18.39 3.99
N ILE A 257 -5.73 18.82 2.73
CA ILE A 257 -5.85 20.22 2.35
C ILE A 257 -7.18 20.43 1.64
N VAL A 258 -7.86 21.51 1.96
CA VAL A 258 -9.14 21.90 1.34
C VAL A 258 -8.98 23.18 0.54
N CYS A 259 -9.78 23.33 -0.51
CA CYS A 259 -9.90 24.57 -1.25
C CYS A 259 -10.48 25.66 -0.33
N PHE A 260 -9.76 26.75 -0.13
CA PHE A 260 -10.20 27.85 0.74
C PHE A 260 -11.50 28.53 0.26
N ASN A 261 -11.82 28.42 -1.04
CA ASN A 261 -13.05 28.99 -1.60
C ASN A 261 -14.25 28.04 -1.50
N CYS A 262 -14.14 26.82 -2.03
CA CYS A 262 -15.27 25.89 -2.10
C CYS A 262 -15.29 24.81 -1.02
N GLY A 263 -14.23 24.69 -0.21
CA GLY A 263 -14.12 23.70 0.85
C GLY A 263 -13.89 22.26 0.39
N ARG A 264 -13.86 21.97 -0.91
CA ARG A 264 -13.57 20.62 -1.43
C ARG A 264 -12.17 20.17 -1.05
N ILE A 265 -12.01 18.89 -0.76
CA ILE A 265 -10.72 18.26 -0.47
C ILE A 265 -9.90 18.23 -1.75
N LEU A 266 -8.69 18.77 -1.69
CA LEU A 266 -7.78 18.88 -2.83
C LEU A 266 -6.88 17.64 -2.94
N PHE A 267 -6.66 17.18 -4.17
CA PHE A 267 -5.69 16.13 -4.47
C PHE A 267 -4.95 16.43 -5.78
N THR A 268 -3.80 15.78 -5.96
CA THR A 268 -3.06 15.76 -7.23
C THR A 268 -2.99 14.33 -7.76
N ASN A 269 -2.67 14.18 -9.05
CA ASN A 269 -2.23 12.88 -9.57
C ASN A 269 -0.90 12.47 -8.93
#